data_AF-A0ABD1WH06-F1
#
_entry.id   AF-A0ABD1WH06-F1
#
_cell.length_a   1.000
_cell.length_b   1.000
_cell.length_c   1.000
_cell.angle_alpha   90.00
_cell.angle_beta   90.00
_cell.angle_gamma   90.00
#
_symmetry.space_group_name_H-M   'P 1'
#
loop_
_entity.id
_entity.type
_entity.pdbx_description
1 polymer ?
#
loop_
_entity_poly.entity_id
_entity_poly.type
_entity_poly.pdbx_seq_one_letter_code
_entity_poly.pdbx_strand_id
1 'polypeptide(L)'
;MAGPPPRFVRCRSNVYCKNVPLPCPLECPQSCLADCTLCKPVCSCNYPGAVCQDPRFVGGDGITFYFHGRKDQDFCLVSDKNLHINAHFIGKRNPKLKRDFTWVQSIGIMFDNHKILVAAKRTSTWDDNEDHLVLSFDDKPVSLSLPTNVGSKWDSHIVPEVSISRTSNTNGILIDVSNNFRITANVVPITHKESKVHGYGITDEDCFAHLEVGFKFKNLSDAVDGVLGQTYRRNYESKIKVNVPMPVMGGAHKFRTSGIFDTNCAVSRFGKKDFNAKVGFAGKGRNSL
;
A
#
# COMPACT_ATOMS: atom_id res chain seq x y z
N MET A 1 -3.90 4.40 -31.54
CA MET A 1 -3.29 5.60 -30.92
C MET A 1 -2.11 5.12 -30.09
N ALA A 2 -0.91 5.67 -30.28
CA ALA A 2 0.22 5.37 -29.41
C ALA A 2 -0.07 5.99 -28.03
N GLY A 3 0.17 5.23 -26.95
CA GLY A 3 -0.02 5.72 -25.59
C GLY A 3 0.93 6.88 -25.25
N PRO A 4 0.76 7.54 -24.10
CA PRO A 4 1.64 8.63 -23.67
C PRO A 4 3.10 8.16 -23.59
N PRO A 5 4.09 8.99 -23.99
CA PRO A 5 5.49 8.63 -23.99
C PRO A 5 5.98 8.29 -22.57
N PRO A 6 6.92 7.34 -22.40
CA PRO A 6 7.42 6.97 -21.07
C PRO A 6 8.05 8.15 -20.33
N ARG A 7 7.69 8.28 -19.05
CA ARG A 7 8.33 9.17 -18.08
C ARG A 7 9.75 8.69 -17.78
N PHE A 8 10.61 9.61 -17.38
CA PHE A 8 11.95 9.29 -16.89
C PHE A 8 12.02 9.41 -15.37
N VAL A 9 12.64 8.42 -14.72
CA VAL A 9 12.99 8.46 -13.30
C VAL A 9 14.49 8.58 -13.13
N ARG A 10 14.94 9.05 -11.96
CA ARG A 10 16.35 9.27 -11.66
C ARG A 10 16.70 8.78 -10.26
N CYS A 11 17.91 8.25 -10.13
CA CYS A 11 18.47 7.87 -8.84
C CYS A 11 19.22 9.01 -8.17
N ARG A 12 19.01 9.17 -6.86
CA ARG A 12 19.73 10.18 -6.06
C ARG A 12 20.78 9.58 -5.12
N SER A 13 20.61 8.31 -4.72
CA SER A 13 21.39 7.67 -3.67
C SER A 13 22.57 6.81 -4.15
N ASN A 14 22.48 6.20 -5.34
CA ASN A 14 23.55 5.35 -5.87
C ASN A 14 24.48 6.16 -6.78
N VAL A 15 25.79 6.11 -6.50
CA VAL A 15 26.84 6.84 -7.22
C VAL A 15 26.95 6.46 -8.69
N TYR A 16 26.69 5.20 -9.06
CA TYR A 16 26.89 4.68 -10.42
C TYR A 16 25.80 5.12 -11.41
N CYS A 17 24.58 5.38 -10.93
CA CYS A 17 23.46 5.85 -11.75
C CYS A 17 22.86 7.16 -11.24
N LYS A 18 23.66 7.93 -10.50
CA LYS A 18 23.22 9.18 -9.91
C LYS A 18 22.81 10.15 -11.00
N ASN A 19 21.58 10.66 -10.92
CA ASN A 19 20.97 11.59 -11.86
C ASN A 19 20.86 11.09 -13.32
N VAL A 20 21.18 9.82 -13.58
CA VAL A 20 20.99 9.21 -14.90
C VAL A 20 19.49 9.11 -15.19
N PRO A 21 18.98 9.66 -16.30
CA PRO A 21 17.60 9.48 -16.72
C PRO A 21 17.36 8.02 -17.12
N LEU A 22 16.41 7.36 -16.45
CA LEU A 22 16.02 5.98 -16.71
C LEU A 22 14.59 5.97 -17.27
N PRO A 23 14.35 5.51 -18.52
CA PRO A 23 13.03 5.51 -19.13
C PRO A 23 12.14 4.43 -18.49
N CYS A 24 10.93 4.79 -18.07
CA CYS A 24 9.99 3.81 -17.52
C CYS A 24 9.69 2.68 -18.53
N PRO A 25 9.52 1.43 -18.07
CA PRO A 25 9.04 0.33 -18.91
C PRO A 25 7.71 0.67 -19.58
N LEU A 26 7.48 0.13 -20.78
CA LEU A 26 6.21 0.32 -21.52
C LEU A 26 5.00 -0.25 -20.78
N GLU A 27 5.22 -1.18 -19.85
CA GLU A 27 4.18 -1.76 -18.99
C GLU A 27 3.67 -0.75 -17.94
N CYS A 28 4.49 0.23 -17.57
CA CYS A 28 4.19 1.24 -16.56
C CYS A 28 4.82 2.60 -16.93
N PRO A 29 4.49 3.15 -18.11
CA PRO A 29 5.23 4.26 -18.69
C PRO A 29 5.16 5.53 -17.83
N GLN A 30 4.13 5.66 -16.97
CA GLN A 30 3.95 6.82 -16.09
C GLN A 30 4.23 6.53 -14.60
N SER A 31 4.10 5.28 -14.16
CA SER A 31 4.08 4.90 -12.74
C SER A 31 5.33 4.17 -12.24
N CYS A 32 6.41 4.12 -13.03
CA CYS A 32 7.65 3.48 -12.57
C CYS A 32 8.38 4.30 -11.49
N LEU A 33 9.21 3.61 -10.70
CA LEU A 33 10.13 4.15 -9.71
C LEU A 33 11.57 3.76 -10.08
N ALA A 34 12.56 4.55 -9.65
CA ALA A 34 13.96 4.18 -9.82
C ALA A 34 14.39 3.24 -8.68
N ASP A 35 14.74 2.00 -9.01
CA ASP A 35 15.50 1.13 -8.12
C ASP A 35 16.97 1.53 -8.20
N CYS A 36 17.43 2.24 -7.18
CA CYS A 36 18.81 2.71 -7.12
C CYS A 36 19.79 1.65 -6.68
N THR A 37 19.35 0.53 -6.14
CA THR A 37 20.23 -0.61 -5.89
C THR A 37 20.58 -1.28 -7.21
N LEU A 38 19.60 -1.45 -8.09
CA LEU A 38 19.76 -2.10 -9.39
C LEU A 38 20.07 -1.13 -10.55
N CYS A 39 20.01 0.18 -10.31
CA CYS A 39 20.12 1.22 -11.32
C CYS A 39 19.15 1.04 -12.51
N LYS A 40 17.91 0.63 -12.20
CA LYS A 40 16.87 0.34 -13.21
C LYS A 40 15.53 0.97 -12.85
N PRO A 41 14.72 1.34 -13.83
CA PRO A 41 13.34 1.73 -13.61
C PRO A 41 12.49 0.46 -13.42
N VAL A 42 11.68 0.42 -12.37
CA VAL A 42 10.82 -0.71 -12.02
C VAL A 42 9.39 -0.22 -11.86
N CYS A 43 8.42 -0.96 -12.41
CA CYS A 43 7.01 -0.67 -12.20
C CYS A 43 6.69 -0.75 -10.71
N SER A 44 5.99 0.26 -10.17
CA SER A 44 5.60 0.31 -8.76
C SER A 44 4.95 -0.99 -8.29
N CYS A 45 4.11 -1.58 -9.14
CA CYS A 45 3.38 -2.82 -8.87
C CYS A 45 4.22 -4.11 -8.81
N ASN A 46 5.52 -4.04 -9.10
CA ASN A 46 6.43 -5.20 -9.11
C ASN A 46 7.47 -5.15 -7.99
N TYR A 47 7.39 -4.17 -7.10
CA TYR A 47 8.33 -4.00 -6.00
C TYR A 47 7.80 -4.59 -4.68
N PRO A 48 8.64 -5.11 -3.77
CA PRO A 48 8.22 -5.50 -2.44
C PRO A 48 7.37 -4.42 -1.75
N GLY A 49 6.21 -4.84 -1.24
CA GLY A 49 5.21 -3.95 -0.66
C GLY A 49 4.19 -3.41 -1.66
N ALA A 50 4.21 -3.84 -2.92
CA ALA A 50 3.18 -3.46 -3.88
C ALA A 50 1.85 -4.17 -3.62
N VAL A 51 0.75 -3.44 -3.82
CA VAL A 51 -0.62 -3.96 -3.93
C VAL A 51 -1.30 -3.26 -5.10
N CYS A 52 -1.56 -4.01 -6.17
CA CYS A 52 -2.15 -3.49 -7.41
C CYS A 52 -3.11 -4.51 -8.01
N GLN A 53 -3.84 -4.15 -9.07
CA GLN A 53 -4.70 -5.10 -9.82
C GLN A 53 -5.76 -5.74 -8.90
N ASP A 54 -6.04 -7.05 -9.01
CA ASP A 54 -7.25 -7.70 -8.49
C ASP A 54 -7.12 -8.63 -7.23
N PRO A 55 -6.69 -8.10 -6.06
CA PRO A 55 -5.43 -7.44 -5.83
C PRO A 55 -4.28 -8.46 -5.72
N ARG A 56 -3.24 -8.18 -6.49
CA ARG A 56 -1.92 -8.81 -6.45
C ARG A 56 -1.04 -8.07 -5.46
N PHE A 57 -0.37 -8.83 -4.60
CA PHE A 57 0.58 -8.37 -3.59
C PHE A 57 1.98 -8.85 -3.93
N VAL A 58 2.99 -8.06 -3.56
CA VAL A 58 4.39 -8.50 -3.51
C VAL A 58 4.88 -8.41 -2.07
N GLY A 59 5.20 -9.56 -1.47
CA GLY A 59 5.68 -9.64 -0.09
C GLY A 59 7.01 -8.94 0.13
N GLY A 60 7.34 -8.69 1.40
CA GLY A 60 8.67 -8.20 1.81
C GLY A 60 9.80 -9.15 1.43
N ASP A 61 9.48 -10.44 1.30
CA ASP A 61 10.35 -11.51 0.78
C ASP A 61 10.47 -11.52 -0.76
N GLY A 62 9.78 -10.60 -1.46
CA GLY A 62 9.75 -10.51 -2.92
C GLY A 62 8.79 -11.51 -3.59
N ILE A 63 8.10 -12.37 -2.83
CA ILE A 63 7.18 -13.34 -3.39
C ILE A 63 5.87 -12.64 -3.79
N THR A 64 5.46 -12.82 -5.04
CA THR A 64 4.14 -12.39 -5.50
C THR A 64 3.07 -13.34 -4.98
N PHE A 65 1.95 -12.81 -4.50
CA PHE A 65 0.76 -13.58 -4.13
C PHE A 65 -0.52 -12.77 -4.33
N TYR A 66 -1.67 -13.42 -4.23
CA TYR A 66 -2.99 -12.81 -4.33
C TYR A 66 -3.72 -12.92 -3.00
N PHE A 67 -4.43 -11.87 -2.62
CA PHE A 67 -5.34 -11.90 -1.49
C PHE A 67 -6.67 -11.31 -1.93
N HIS A 68 -7.66 -12.18 -2.16
CA HIS A 68 -8.94 -11.75 -2.75
C HIS A 68 -9.88 -11.04 -1.77
N GLY A 69 -9.62 -11.08 -0.46
CA GLY A 69 -10.52 -10.48 0.54
C GLY A 69 -12.00 -10.85 0.31
N ARG A 70 -12.88 -9.86 0.50
CA ARG A 70 -14.30 -9.88 0.13
C ARG A 70 -14.74 -8.47 -0.22
N LYS A 71 -15.73 -8.37 -1.12
CA LYS A 71 -16.42 -7.13 -1.43
C LYS A 71 -17.01 -6.49 -0.16
N ASP A 72 -16.88 -5.16 -0.07
CA ASP A 72 -17.41 -4.27 0.95
C ASP A 72 -16.94 -4.65 2.37
N GLN A 73 -15.67 -5.07 2.49
CA GLN A 73 -15.06 -5.47 3.75
C GLN A 73 -13.66 -4.89 3.91
N ASP A 74 -13.28 -4.66 5.16
CA ASP A 74 -11.97 -4.15 5.54
C ASP A 74 -11.04 -5.27 6.02
N PHE A 75 -9.77 -5.19 5.61
CA PHE A 75 -8.75 -6.16 5.97
C PHE A 75 -7.44 -5.48 6.43
N CYS A 76 -6.88 -6.00 7.50
CA CYS A 76 -5.57 -5.62 8.02
C CYS A 76 -4.46 -6.14 7.11
N LEU A 77 -3.83 -5.21 6.40
CA LEU A 77 -2.68 -5.49 5.55
C LEU A 77 -1.40 -5.57 6.37
N VAL A 78 -1.24 -4.65 7.32
CA VAL A 78 -0.05 -4.55 8.18
C VAL A 78 -0.49 -4.20 9.59
N SER A 79 0.04 -4.90 10.58
CA SER A 79 -0.05 -4.47 11.96
C SER A 79 1.25 -4.74 12.70
N ASP A 80 1.80 -3.67 13.24
CA ASP A 80 2.93 -3.64 14.16
C ASP A 80 2.59 -2.70 15.32
N LYS A 81 3.50 -2.51 16.28
CA LYS A 81 3.27 -1.74 17.51
C LYS A 81 2.84 -0.30 17.26
N ASN A 82 3.50 0.38 16.31
CA ASN A 82 3.31 1.80 16.00
C ASN A 82 2.71 2.04 14.61
N LEU A 83 2.33 0.97 13.89
CA LEU A 83 1.78 1.06 12.54
C LEU A 83 0.70 0.01 12.34
N HIS A 84 -0.49 0.45 11.96
CA HIS A 84 -1.57 -0.41 11.49
C HIS A 84 -2.05 0.12 10.15
N ILE A 85 -2.29 -0.77 9.18
CA ILE A 85 -2.81 -0.41 7.87
C ILE A 85 -3.92 -1.38 7.52
N ASN A 86 -5.11 -0.84 7.32
CA ASN A 86 -6.24 -1.57 6.77
C ASN A 86 -6.48 -1.14 5.32
N ALA A 87 -7.13 -2.01 4.57
CA ALA A 87 -7.62 -1.72 3.23
C ALA A 87 -9.09 -2.09 3.11
N HIS A 88 -9.87 -1.19 2.50
CA HIS A 88 -11.26 -1.45 2.12
C HIS A 88 -11.31 -2.06 0.73
N PHE A 89 -11.98 -3.20 0.61
CA PHE A 89 -12.12 -3.92 -0.64
C PHE A 89 -13.48 -3.63 -1.25
N ILE A 90 -13.49 -3.11 -2.48
CA ILE A 90 -14.68 -3.09 -3.33
C ILE A 90 -14.70 -4.33 -4.22
N GLY A 91 -15.85 -4.62 -4.85
CA GLY A 91 -15.90 -5.75 -5.77
C GLY A 91 -17.13 -5.85 -6.65
N LYS A 92 -17.00 -6.72 -7.66
CA LYS A 92 -18.07 -7.07 -8.59
C LYS A 92 -18.36 -8.57 -8.54
N ARG A 93 -19.63 -8.91 -8.38
CA ARG A 93 -20.10 -10.29 -8.36
C ARG A 93 -20.00 -10.89 -9.77
N ASN A 94 -19.41 -12.07 -9.89
CA ASN A 94 -19.50 -12.89 -11.08
C ASN A 94 -20.23 -14.21 -10.72
N PRO A 95 -21.45 -14.45 -11.25
CA PRO A 95 -22.22 -15.67 -10.95
C PRO A 95 -21.50 -16.98 -11.31
N LYS A 96 -20.54 -16.94 -12.24
CA LYS A 96 -19.75 -18.10 -12.66
C LYS A 96 -18.62 -18.45 -11.70
N LEU A 97 -18.30 -17.55 -10.77
CA LEU A 97 -17.21 -17.71 -9.81
C LEU A 97 -17.76 -17.92 -8.39
N LYS A 98 -17.02 -18.69 -7.59
CA LYS A 98 -17.32 -18.86 -6.16
C LYS A 98 -16.99 -17.62 -5.33
N ARG A 99 -16.24 -16.67 -5.91
CA ARG A 99 -15.78 -15.41 -5.28
C ARG A 99 -16.16 -14.22 -6.14
N ASP A 100 -16.06 -13.04 -5.54
CA ASP A 100 -16.15 -11.78 -6.28
C ASP A 100 -14.79 -11.42 -6.86
N PHE A 101 -14.78 -10.59 -7.90
CA PHE A 101 -13.61 -9.79 -8.22
C PHE A 101 -13.52 -8.64 -7.23
N THR A 102 -12.31 -8.29 -6.82
CA THR A 102 -12.10 -7.32 -5.75
C THR A 102 -10.89 -6.45 -6.02
N TRP A 103 -10.96 -5.21 -5.56
CA TRP A 103 -9.90 -4.20 -5.66
C TRP A 103 -9.83 -3.39 -4.38
N VAL A 104 -8.68 -2.79 -4.09
CA VAL A 104 -8.50 -1.93 -2.91
C VAL A 104 -9.01 -0.53 -3.25
N GLN A 105 -10.12 -0.09 -2.64
CA GLN A 105 -10.65 1.26 -2.86
C GLN A 105 -10.00 2.28 -1.94
N SER A 106 -9.71 1.90 -0.71
CA SER A 106 -9.12 2.80 0.28
C SER A 106 -8.15 2.08 1.20
N ILE A 107 -7.23 2.84 1.77
CA ILE A 107 -6.40 2.41 2.88
C ILE A 107 -6.55 3.38 4.05
N GLY A 108 -6.68 2.82 5.25
CA GLY A 108 -6.61 3.54 6.52
C GLY A 108 -5.28 3.23 7.16
N ILE A 109 -4.49 4.25 7.44
CA ILE A 109 -3.17 4.14 8.04
C ILE A 109 -3.25 4.75 9.42
N MET A 110 -2.99 3.96 10.46
CA MET A 110 -2.88 4.43 11.84
C MET A 110 -1.43 4.29 12.29
N PHE A 111 -0.86 5.36 12.81
CA PHE A 111 0.49 5.35 13.34
C PHE A 111 0.58 6.26 14.55
N ASP A 112 1.24 5.79 15.61
CA ASP A 112 1.19 6.44 16.92
C ASP A 112 -0.27 6.76 17.32
N ASN A 113 -0.63 8.05 17.41
CA ASN A 113 -1.99 8.51 17.69
C ASN A 113 -2.65 9.22 16.49
N HIS A 114 -2.09 9.09 15.30
CA HIS A 114 -2.53 9.77 14.08
C HIS A 114 -3.12 8.79 13.06
N LYS A 115 -3.95 9.32 12.17
CA LYS A 115 -4.53 8.55 11.08
C LYS A 115 -4.50 9.30 9.74
N ILE A 116 -4.27 8.54 8.68
CA ILE A 116 -4.36 9.01 7.29
C ILE A 116 -5.36 8.13 6.54
N LEU A 117 -6.28 8.77 5.82
CA LEU A 117 -7.10 8.11 4.81
C LEU A 117 -6.54 8.38 3.42
N VAL A 118 -6.45 7.34 2.60
CA VAL A 118 -6.33 7.46 1.15
C VAL A 118 -7.43 6.65 0.51
N ALA A 119 -8.25 7.25 -0.34
CA ALA A 119 -9.33 6.54 -1.02
C ALA A 119 -9.51 7.00 -2.47
N ALA A 120 -9.99 6.08 -3.30
CA ALA A 120 -10.50 6.35 -4.62
C ALA A 120 -11.97 6.79 -4.54
N LYS A 121 -12.30 7.94 -5.12
CA LYS A 121 -13.66 8.42 -5.31
C LYS A 121 -14.36 7.51 -6.31
N ARG A 122 -15.52 6.98 -5.93
CA ARG A 122 -16.38 6.22 -6.83
C ARG A 122 -16.79 7.08 -8.03
N THR A 123 -16.63 6.55 -9.23
CA THR A 123 -16.94 7.27 -10.47
C THR A 123 -17.39 6.29 -11.57
N SER A 124 -18.33 6.72 -12.40
CA SER A 124 -18.80 5.97 -13.58
C SER A 124 -17.98 6.30 -14.82
N THR A 125 -17.52 7.55 -14.93
CA THR A 125 -16.66 8.04 -16.01
C THR A 125 -15.26 8.33 -15.49
N TRP A 126 -14.25 8.14 -16.34
CA TRP A 126 -12.85 8.42 -16.00
C TRP A 126 -12.30 9.55 -16.86
N ASP A 127 -11.72 10.56 -16.22
CA ASP A 127 -10.91 11.59 -16.87
C ASP A 127 -9.56 11.66 -16.15
N ASP A 128 -8.47 11.47 -16.89
CA ASP A 128 -7.12 11.56 -16.34
C ASP A 128 -6.79 12.97 -15.80
N ASN A 129 -7.57 13.99 -16.16
CA ASN A 129 -7.39 15.37 -15.69
C ASN A 129 -8.23 15.71 -14.45
N GLU A 130 -9.09 14.81 -13.99
CA GLU A 130 -9.86 14.96 -12.77
C GLU A 130 -9.21 14.20 -11.60
N ASP A 131 -9.23 14.81 -10.41
CA ASP A 131 -8.72 14.16 -9.20
C ASP A 131 -9.82 13.30 -8.56
N HIS A 132 -9.60 12.00 -8.59
CA HIS A 132 -10.42 10.97 -7.95
C HIS A 132 -9.83 10.54 -6.59
N LEU A 133 -8.89 11.30 -6.04
CA LEU A 133 -8.32 11.06 -4.71
C LEU A 133 -9.15 11.70 -3.60
N VAL A 134 -9.33 10.96 -2.51
CA VAL A 134 -9.81 11.46 -1.24
C VAL A 134 -8.71 11.26 -0.19
N LEU A 135 -8.32 12.34 0.46
CA LEU A 135 -7.22 12.36 1.43
C LEU A 135 -7.63 13.09 2.70
N SER A 136 -7.39 12.46 3.84
CA SER A 136 -7.52 13.13 5.14
C SER A 136 -6.36 12.76 6.07
N PHE A 137 -6.03 13.70 6.95
CA PHE A 137 -5.12 13.52 8.07
C PHE A 137 -5.85 13.93 9.34
N ASP A 138 -5.96 13.02 10.31
CA ASP A 138 -6.72 13.21 11.55
C ASP A 138 -8.13 13.79 11.31
N ASP A 139 -8.87 13.14 10.41
CA ASP A 139 -10.23 13.51 9.96
C ASP A 139 -10.34 14.86 9.22
N LYS A 140 -9.23 15.58 9.02
CA LYS A 140 -9.21 16.84 8.28
C LYS A 140 -8.83 16.59 6.82
N PRO A 141 -9.62 17.06 5.84
CA PRO A 141 -9.27 16.93 4.43
C PRO A 141 -7.94 17.61 4.10
N VAL A 142 -7.05 16.92 3.39
CA VAL A 142 -5.76 17.47 2.92
C VAL A 142 -5.90 18.13 1.55
N SER A 143 -6.89 17.71 0.74
CA SER A 143 -7.09 18.15 -0.64
C SER A 143 -7.20 19.66 -0.83
N LEU A 144 -7.70 20.38 0.18
CA LEU A 144 -7.84 21.84 0.16
C LEU A 144 -6.48 22.58 0.10
N SER A 145 -5.39 21.92 0.49
CA SER A 145 -4.05 22.52 0.58
C SER A 145 -3.04 21.84 -0.33
N LEU A 146 -3.46 20.90 -1.19
CA LEU A 146 -2.59 20.16 -2.09
C LEU A 146 -3.01 20.35 -3.56
N PRO A 147 -2.47 21.37 -4.24
CA PRO A 147 -2.75 21.63 -5.65
C PRO A 147 -2.45 20.42 -6.55
N THR A 148 -3.15 20.32 -7.67
CA THR A 148 -3.02 19.25 -8.67
C THR A 148 -1.83 19.48 -9.62
N ASN A 149 -0.66 19.76 -9.06
CA ASN A 149 0.59 19.92 -9.81
C ASN A 149 1.64 18.95 -9.29
N VAL A 150 2.37 18.30 -10.19
CA VAL A 150 3.49 17.41 -9.82
C VAL A 150 4.45 18.13 -8.88
N GLY A 151 4.79 17.49 -7.76
CA GLY A 151 5.71 18.05 -6.77
C GLY A 151 5.09 19.03 -5.78
N SER A 152 3.81 19.43 -5.95
CA SER A 152 3.07 20.10 -4.87
C SER A 152 3.11 19.24 -3.61
N LYS A 153 3.31 19.90 -2.47
CA LYS A 153 3.56 19.26 -1.20
C LYS A 153 2.72 19.91 -0.11
N TRP A 154 2.14 19.08 0.72
CA TRP A 154 1.50 19.42 1.97
C TRP A 154 2.34 18.85 3.10
N ASP A 155 2.62 19.69 4.09
CA ASP A 155 3.33 19.31 5.32
C ASP A 155 2.37 19.50 6.49
N SER A 156 2.34 18.55 7.41
CA SER A 156 1.48 18.67 8.59
C SER A 156 2.03 19.73 9.54
N HIS A 157 1.18 20.68 9.93
CA HIS A 157 1.54 21.71 10.90
C HIS A 157 1.66 21.19 12.35
N ILE A 158 1.08 20.01 12.62
CA ILE A 158 1.04 19.42 13.97
C ILE A 158 2.00 18.22 14.11
N VAL A 159 2.40 17.59 13.01
CA VAL A 159 3.33 16.46 13.01
C VAL A 159 4.37 16.68 11.89
N PRO A 160 5.49 17.37 12.19
CA PRO A 160 6.49 17.75 11.19
C PRO A 160 7.08 16.59 10.37
N GLU A 161 6.98 15.37 10.90
CA GLU A 161 7.43 14.13 10.25
C GLU A 161 6.55 13.71 9.07
N VAL A 162 5.32 14.22 8.98
CA VAL A 162 4.31 13.83 8.00
C VAL A 162 4.27 14.81 6.84
N SER A 163 4.47 14.27 5.64
CA SER A 163 4.27 15.02 4.40
C SER A 163 3.54 14.21 3.34
N ILE A 164 2.78 14.90 2.49
CA ILE A 164 2.07 14.33 1.36
C ILE A 164 2.41 15.16 0.12
N SER A 165 2.85 14.53 -0.95
CA SER A 165 3.24 15.22 -2.19
C SER A 165 2.64 14.57 -3.43
N ARG A 166 2.40 15.35 -4.47
CA ARG A 166 1.90 14.88 -5.76
C ARG A 166 2.99 14.18 -6.56
N THR A 167 2.70 12.96 -7.03
CA THR A 167 3.57 12.21 -7.96
C THR A 167 3.16 12.39 -9.42
N SER A 168 1.92 12.82 -9.65
CA SER A 168 1.31 13.19 -10.94
C SER A 168 0.41 14.42 -10.72
N ASN A 169 -0.09 15.03 -11.80
CA ASN A 169 -0.99 16.19 -11.67
C ASN A 169 -2.27 15.82 -10.89
N THR A 170 -2.85 14.67 -11.21
CA THR A 170 -4.04 14.10 -10.58
C THR A 170 -3.77 12.67 -10.14
N ASN A 171 -4.59 12.16 -9.21
CA ASN A 171 -4.70 10.73 -8.87
C ASN A 171 -3.48 10.07 -8.22
N GLY A 172 -2.30 10.69 -8.24
CA GLY A 172 -1.07 10.12 -7.71
C GLY A 172 -0.45 10.94 -6.59
N ILE A 173 -0.16 10.28 -5.48
CA ILE A 173 0.49 10.87 -4.32
C ILE A 173 1.59 9.99 -3.73
N LEU A 174 2.42 10.66 -2.95
CA LEU A 174 3.41 10.10 -2.07
C LEU A 174 3.18 10.61 -0.65
N ILE A 175 2.96 9.68 0.27
CA ILE A 175 2.96 9.93 1.71
C ILE A 175 4.32 9.55 2.26
N ASP A 176 4.93 10.43 3.03
CA ASP A 176 6.17 10.16 3.75
C ASP A 176 5.97 10.51 5.22
N VAL A 177 6.11 9.50 6.08
CA VAL A 177 6.20 9.67 7.53
C VAL A 177 7.63 9.33 7.92
N SER A 178 8.37 10.35 8.38
CA SER A 178 9.80 10.25 8.66
C SER A 178 10.10 9.09 9.60
N ASN A 179 11.11 8.30 9.26
CA ASN A 179 11.53 7.09 9.99
C ASN A 179 10.49 5.96 10.16
N ASN A 180 9.25 6.13 9.70
CA ASN A 180 8.20 5.10 9.83
C ASN A 180 7.94 4.37 8.50
N PHE A 181 7.38 5.06 7.52
CA PHE A 181 7.03 4.49 6.22
C PHE A 181 6.98 5.53 5.12
N ARG A 182 6.97 5.04 3.88
CA ARG A 182 6.70 5.81 2.68
C ARG A 182 5.70 5.03 1.82
N ILE A 183 4.64 5.69 1.37
CA ILE A 183 3.56 5.06 0.60
C ILE A 183 3.35 5.84 -0.68
N THR A 184 3.44 5.18 -1.82
CA THR A 184 2.91 5.71 -3.10
C THR A 184 1.50 5.19 -3.28
N ALA A 185 0.58 6.03 -3.73
CA ALA A 185 -0.77 5.61 -4.08
C ALA A 185 -1.20 6.30 -5.38
N ASN A 186 -1.75 5.52 -6.31
CA ASN A 186 -2.37 6.03 -7.53
C ASN A 186 -3.81 5.51 -7.63
N VAL A 187 -4.75 6.39 -7.92
CA VAL A 187 -6.11 5.99 -8.30
C VAL A 187 -6.10 5.66 -9.79
N VAL A 188 -6.64 4.49 -10.14
CA VAL A 188 -6.75 4.01 -11.52
C VAL A 188 -8.15 3.46 -11.77
N PRO A 189 -8.68 3.55 -13.01
CA PRO A 189 -9.93 2.90 -13.39
C PRO A 189 -9.65 1.46 -13.81
N ILE A 190 -10.68 0.62 -13.82
CA ILE A 190 -10.65 -0.59 -14.63
C ILE A 190 -10.98 -0.21 -16.08
N THR A 191 -10.04 -0.44 -16.98
CA THR A 191 -10.25 -0.11 -18.39
C THR A 191 -11.15 -1.13 -19.08
N HIS A 192 -11.85 -0.73 -20.16
CA HIS A 192 -12.64 -1.68 -20.97
C HIS A 192 -11.78 -2.84 -21.50
N LYS A 193 -10.52 -2.56 -21.89
CA LYS A 193 -9.57 -3.57 -22.35
C LYS A 193 -9.28 -4.59 -21.24
N GLU A 194 -8.95 -4.12 -20.04
CA GLU A 194 -8.71 -4.96 -18.88
C GLU A 194 -9.95 -5.78 -18.52
N SER A 195 -11.11 -5.15 -18.40
CA SER A 195 -12.39 -5.81 -18.13
C SER A 195 -12.69 -6.94 -19.11
N LYS A 196 -12.42 -6.73 -20.41
CA LYS A 196 -12.59 -7.75 -21.45
C LYS A 196 -11.60 -8.91 -21.31
N VAL A 197 -10.33 -8.62 -21.03
CA VAL A 197 -9.28 -9.65 -20.88
C VAL A 197 -9.53 -10.53 -19.65
N HIS A 198 -9.95 -9.94 -18.54
CA HIS A 198 -10.15 -10.64 -17.28
C HIS A 198 -11.60 -11.13 -17.06
N GLY A 199 -12.54 -10.73 -17.93
CA GLY A 199 -13.94 -11.10 -17.81
C GLY A 199 -14.63 -10.49 -16.59
N TYR A 200 -14.21 -9.28 -16.18
CA TYR A 200 -14.80 -8.57 -15.04
C TYR A 200 -16.24 -8.15 -15.30
N GLY A 201 -16.57 -7.86 -16.57
CA GLY A 201 -17.90 -7.36 -16.93
C GLY A 201 -18.17 -5.98 -16.36
N ILE A 202 -17.14 -5.13 -16.27
CA ILE A 202 -17.30 -3.70 -15.94
C ILE A 202 -18.14 -3.04 -17.05
N THR A 203 -19.03 -2.16 -16.62
CA THR A 203 -20.06 -1.48 -17.42
C THR A 203 -19.98 0.02 -17.10
N ASP A 204 -20.68 0.86 -17.86
CA ASP A 204 -20.64 2.33 -17.72
C ASP A 204 -21.32 2.83 -16.43
N GLU A 205 -21.87 1.93 -15.59
CA GLU A 205 -22.41 2.29 -14.28
C GLU A 205 -21.33 2.65 -13.26
N ASP A 206 -20.14 2.07 -13.37
CA ASP A 206 -19.03 2.23 -12.43
C ASP A 206 -17.73 1.75 -13.07
N CYS A 207 -16.69 2.58 -13.08
CA CYS A 207 -15.38 2.15 -13.60
C CYS A 207 -14.52 1.43 -12.56
N PHE A 208 -15.03 1.26 -11.33
CA PHE A 208 -14.33 0.62 -10.21
C PHE A 208 -12.96 1.26 -9.96
N ALA A 209 -12.95 2.60 -9.88
CA ALA A 209 -11.77 3.35 -9.48
C ALA A 209 -11.21 2.80 -8.17
N HIS A 210 -9.94 2.42 -8.18
CA HIS A 210 -9.27 1.74 -7.08
C HIS A 210 -7.81 2.19 -6.97
N LEU A 211 -7.14 1.76 -5.91
CA LEU A 211 -5.78 2.14 -5.58
C LEU A 211 -4.78 1.08 -6.05
N GLU A 212 -3.75 1.55 -6.74
CA GLU A 212 -2.45 0.90 -6.81
C GLU A 212 -1.54 1.53 -5.75
N VAL A 213 -1.12 0.73 -4.77
CA VAL A 213 -0.30 1.22 -3.65
C VAL A 213 1.05 0.51 -3.59
N GLY A 214 2.06 1.24 -3.15
CA GLY A 214 3.40 0.72 -2.90
C GLY A 214 3.86 1.12 -1.52
N PHE A 215 4.08 0.14 -0.65
CA PHE A 215 4.54 0.36 0.72
C PHE A 215 6.06 0.19 0.83
N LYS A 216 6.73 1.18 1.42
CA LYS A 216 8.12 1.07 1.88
C LYS A 216 8.18 1.35 3.37
N PHE A 217 8.33 0.29 4.16
CA PHE A 217 8.46 0.41 5.60
C PHE A 217 9.93 0.66 6.00
N LYS A 218 10.14 1.50 7.01
CA LYS A 218 11.47 1.88 7.50
C LYS A 218 11.77 1.30 8.89
N ASN A 219 10.75 1.03 9.70
CA ASN A 219 10.91 0.62 11.10
C ASN A 219 9.87 -0.41 11.54
N LEU A 220 9.78 -1.55 10.83
CA LEU A 220 8.97 -2.69 11.30
C LEU A 220 9.76 -3.54 12.30
N SER A 221 9.07 -4.03 13.32
CA SER A 221 9.56 -5.01 14.27
C SER A 221 9.37 -6.43 13.76
N ASP A 222 10.10 -7.39 14.33
CA ASP A 222 9.93 -8.82 14.02
C ASP A 222 8.56 -9.38 14.46
N ALA A 223 7.75 -8.60 15.20
CA ALA A 223 6.40 -8.97 15.59
C ALA A 223 5.32 -8.59 14.55
N VAL A 224 5.69 -7.85 13.48
CA VAL A 224 4.76 -7.40 12.45
C VAL A 224 3.93 -8.54 11.87
N ASP A 225 2.64 -8.29 11.66
CA ASP A 225 1.68 -9.26 11.15
C ASP A 225 0.72 -8.58 10.16
N GLY A 226 -0.29 -9.32 9.68
CA GLY A 226 -1.21 -8.86 8.64
C GLY A 226 -0.95 -9.54 7.30
N VAL A 227 -1.84 -9.33 6.32
CA VAL A 227 -1.76 -9.98 5.00
C VAL A 227 -0.37 -9.78 4.38
N LEU A 228 0.06 -8.52 4.29
CA LEU A 228 1.36 -8.14 3.76
C LEU A 228 2.41 -8.12 4.87
N GLY A 229 2.09 -7.57 6.03
CA GLY A 229 3.05 -7.33 7.12
C GLY A 229 3.79 -8.60 7.57
N GLN A 230 3.11 -9.75 7.65
CA GLN A 230 3.75 -11.00 8.07
C GLN A 230 4.95 -11.41 7.19
N THR A 231 4.97 -10.99 5.92
CA THR A 231 6.02 -11.32 4.94
C THR A 231 7.31 -10.52 5.16
N TYR A 232 7.28 -9.51 6.03
CA TYR A 232 8.45 -8.71 6.39
C TYR A 232 9.18 -9.24 7.64
N ARG A 233 8.64 -10.25 8.32
CA ARG A 233 9.32 -10.87 9.46
C ARG A 233 10.53 -11.67 9.00
N ARG A 234 11.66 -11.56 9.73
CA ARG A 234 12.91 -12.28 9.40
C ARG A 234 12.74 -13.79 9.30
N ASN A 235 11.91 -14.38 10.15
CA ASN A 235 11.67 -15.82 10.21
C ASN A 235 10.34 -16.21 9.55
N TYR A 236 9.81 -15.38 8.66
CA TYR A 236 8.61 -15.73 7.91
C TYR A 236 8.94 -16.83 6.90
N GLU A 237 8.26 -17.95 7.03
CA GLU A 237 8.24 -19.00 6.01
C GLU A 237 6.92 -18.93 5.24
N SER A 238 7.03 -18.63 3.95
CA SER A 238 5.87 -18.56 3.08
C SER A 238 5.22 -19.94 2.93
N LYS A 239 3.98 -20.07 3.40
CA LYS A 239 3.13 -21.25 3.18
C LYS A 239 2.39 -21.21 1.85
N ILE A 240 2.67 -20.18 1.04
CA ILE A 240 2.01 -19.95 -0.22
C ILE A 240 2.61 -20.93 -1.24
N LYS A 241 1.76 -21.59 -2.03
CA LYS A 241 2.20 -22.51 -3.07
C LYS A 241 2.75 -21.71 -4.26
N VAL A 242 4.03 -21.35 -4.24
CA VAL A 242 4.65 -20.50 -5.29
C VAL A 242 4.76 -21.16 -6.66
N ASN A 243 4.58 -22.49 -6.75
CA ASN A 243 4.64 -23.25 -8.01
C ASN A 243 3.32 -23.27 -8.78
N VAL A 244 2.39 -22.35 -8.50
CA VAL A 244 1.16 -22.18 -9.30
C VAL A 244 1.09 -20.77 -9.88
N PRO A 245 0.38 -20.55 -11.00
CA PRO A 245 0.34 -19.23 -11.65
C PRO A 245 -0.23 -18.10 -10.79
N MET A 246 -1.18 -18.43 -9.91
CA MET A 246 -1.82 -17.47 -9.00
C MET A 246 -1.76 -17.98 -7.56
N PRO A 247 -0.62 -17.79 -6.88
CA PRO A 247 -0.46 -18.19 -5.48
C PRO A 247 -1.37 -17.34 -4.59
N VAL A 248 -2.33 -17.97 -3.89
CA VAL A 248 -3.31 -17.24 -3.04
C VAL A 248 -2.95 -17.38 -1.56
N MET A 249 -2.95 -16.24 -0.85
CA MET A 249 -2.86 -16.19 0.60
C MET A 249 -4.25 -16.43 1.22
N GLY A 250 -4.39 -17.55 1.92
CA GLY A 250 -5.60 -17.91 2.65
C GLY A 250 -5.75 -17.20 3.99
N GLY A 251 -6.83 -17.52 4.72
CA GLY A 251 -7.02 -17.05 6.09
C GLY A 251 -7.63 -15.66 6.24
N ALA A 252 -8.39 -15.19 5.24
CA ALA A 252 -9.03 -13.87 5.23
C ALA A 252 -9.78 -13.51 6.54
N HIS A 253 -10.39 -14.48 7.22
CA HIS A 253 -11.07 -14.27 8.50
C HIS A 253 -10.15 -13.71 9.60
N LYS A 254 -8.84 -14.01 9.58
CA LYS A 254 -7.86 -13.54 10.57
C LYS A 254 -7.52 -12.07 10.39
N PHE A 255 -7.63 -11.58 9.16
CA PHE A 255 -7.25 -10.23 8.77
C PHE A 255 -8.44 -9.28 8.77
N ARG A 256 -9.68 -9.79 8.83
CA ARG A 256 -10.88 -8.96 8.84
C ARG A 256 -10.86 -7.99 10.03
N THR A 257 -11.19 -6.74 9.77
CA THR A 257 -11.42 -5.71 10.77
C THR A 257 -12.88 -5.21 10.65
N SER A 258 -13.40 -4.51 11.66
CA SER A 258 -14.76 -3.96 11.61
C SER A 258 -14.86 -2.65 10.83
N GLY A 259 -13.74 -2.00 10.54
CA GLY A 259 -13.72 -0.71 9.87
C GLY A 259 -12.32 -0.30 9.43
N ILE A 260 -12.25 0.69 8.54
CA ILE A 260 -11.00 1.18 7.94
C ILE A 260 -9.98 1.69 8.98
N PHE A 261 -10.43 2.18 10.12
CA PHE A 261 -9.57 2.62 11.23
C PHE A 261 -9.65 1.73 12.47
N ASP A 262 -10.32 0.59 12.39
CA ASP A 262 -10.40 -0.35 13.51
C ASP A 262 -9.17 -1.25 13.54
N THR A 263 -8.60 -1.45 14.73
CA THR A 263 -7.36 -2.22 14.93
C THR A 263 -7.64 -3.60 15.54
N ASN A 264 -8.85 -4.13 15.33
CA ASN A 264 -9.38 -5.31 16.02
C ASN A 264 -9.27 -6.63 15.23
N CYS A 265 -8.47 -6.68 14.17
CA CYS A 265 -8.19 -7.93 13.48
C CYS A 265 -7.49 -8.94 14.42
N ALA A 266 -7.67 -10.24 14.18
CA ALA A 266 -7.15 -11.29 15.07
C ALA A 266 -5.61 -11.28 15.19
N VAL A 267 -4.92 -10.74 14.18
CA VAL A 267 -3.46 -10.65 14.12
C VAL A 267 -2.91 -9.31 14.60
N SER A 268 -3.76 -8.40 15.09
CA SER A 268 -3.36 -7.05 15.45
C SER A 268 -2.24 -7.03 16.49
N ARG A 269 -1.26 -6.17 16.24
CA ARG A 269 -0.09 -5.86 17.09
C ARG A 269 -0.07 -4.40 17.54
N PHE A 270 -0.99 -3.59 17.03
CA PHE A 270 -1.02 -2.16 17.25
C PHE A 270 -1.27 -1.82 18.73
N GLY A 271 -0.50 -0.88 19.26
CA GLY A 271 -0.59 -0.44 20.65
C GLY A 271 -0.18 -1.48 21.70
N LYS A 272 0.24 -2.69 21.30
CA LYS A 272 0.70 -3.71 22.25
C LYS A 272 2.08 -3.30 22.79
N LYS A 273 2.16 -3.05 24.10
CA LYS A 273 3.44 -2.85 24.80
C LYS A 273 4.23 -4.17 24.77
N ASP A 274 5.54 -4.08 24.53
CA ASP A 274 6.43 -5.23 24.73
C ASP A 274 6.44 -5.64 26.20
N PHE A 275 5.89 -6.81 26.50
CA PHE A 275 5.99 -7.38 27.85
C PHE A 275 7.41 -7.90 28.19
N ASN A 276 8.41 -7.64 27.34
CA ASN A 276 9.80 -8.10 27.52
C ASN A 276 10.81 -6.95 27.63
N ALA A 277 10.45 -5.87 28.34
CA ALA A 277 11.47 -5.05 29.00
C ALA A 277 11.95 -5.81 30.23
N LYS A 278 13.15 -6.40 30.13
CA LYS A 278 13.85 -7.19 31.16
C LYS A 278 13.53 -6.72 32.58
N VAL A 279 12.86 -7.57 33.36
CA VAL A 279 12.95 -7.54 34.82
C VAL A 279 14.40 -7.91 35.16
N GLY A 280 15.24 -6.90 35.36
CA GLY A 280 16.57 -7.08 35.91
C GLY A 280 16.42 -7.64 37.31
N PHE A 281 16.78 -8.91 37.48
CA PHE A 281 16.95 -9.53 38.79
C PHE A 281 17.96 -8.69 39.59
N ALA A 282 17.50 -8.02 40.65
CA ALA A 282 18.37 -7.47 41.67
C ALA A 282 19.08 -8.65 42.37
N GLY A 283 20.35 -8.87 42.03
CA GLY A 283 21.20 -9.84 42.68
C GLY A 283 21.37 -9.48 44.15
N LYS A 284 20.82 -10.32 45.04
CA LYS A 284 21.16 -10.35 46.46
C LYS A 284 22.55 -10.97 46.62
N GLY A 285 23.47 -10.21 47.24
CA GLY A 285 24.38 -10.70 48.25
C GLY A 285 25.71 -11.30 47.79
N ARG A 286 26.80 -10.63 48.17
CA ARG A 286 27.88 -11.21 48.99
C ARG A 286 28.75 -10.08 49.55
N ASN A 287 28.57 -9.79 50.84
CA ASN A 287 29.64 -9.21 51.66
C ASN A 287 30.71 -10.29 51.83
N SER A 288 31.97 -9.93 51.60
CA SER A 288 33.12 -10.68 52.10
C SER A 288 33.97 -9.70 52.89
N LEU A 289 34.38 -10.17 54.08
CA LEU A 289 35.35 -9.56 55.00
C LEU A 289 36.66 -9.19 54.30
#